data_AF-A0A673MA88-F1
#
_entry.id   AF-A0A673MA88-F1
#
_cell.length_a   1.000
_cell.length_b   1.000
_cell.length_c   1.000
_cell.angle_alpha   90.00
_cell.angle_beta   90.00
_cell.angle_gamma   90.00
#
_symmetry.space_group_name_H-M   'P 1'
#
loop_
_entity.id
_entity.type
_entity.pdbx_description
1 polymer ?
#
loop_
_entity_poly.entity_id
_entity_poly.type
_entity_poly.pdbx_seq_one_letter_code
_entity_poly.pdbx_strand_id
1 'polypeptide(L)'
;KTHRPYHSLSFIWINCTALHLTLTERFCPSSGVNVKTGHVFPASFTCRGPAEELRSARTFSGAQMVDVYDSSRELVKIDPCRWTPNMAFWLSQDDETILQYLSTSPHAEPPHFVHHIKSTIQFLLDHPTADGLFPHLYRRAEDGRWKRA
;
A
#
# COMPACT_ATOMS: atom_id res chain seq x y z
N LYS A 1 3.29 30.52 18.87
CA LYS A 1 2.09 29.82 18.38
C LYS A 1 2.04 29.93 16.86
N THR A 2 2.45 28.87 16.15
CA THR A 2 1.99 28.45 14.81
C THR A 2 2.76 27.16 14.48
N HIS A 3 2.23 26.03 14.95
CA HIS A 3 2.74 24.70 14.63
C HIS A 3 2.29 24.37 13.20
N ARG A 4 3.21 24.41 12.23
CA ARG A 4 2.92 23.97 10.85
C ARG A 4 3.01 22.43 10.81
N PRO A 5 2.00 21.70 10.31
CA PRO A 5 2.02 20.25 10.33
C PRO A 5 3.01 19.71 9.28
N TYR A 6 3.98 18.94 9.76
CA TYR A 6 4.89 18.02 9.09
C TYR A 6 4.79 17.93 7.55
N HIS A 7 5.70 18.68 6.90
CA HIS A 7 5.98 18.60 5.48
C HIS A 7 6.79 17.31 5.19
N SER A 8 6.35 16.58 4.17
CA SER A 8 7.04 15.42 3.56
C SER A 8 7.24 14.18 4.44
N LEU A 9 6.23 13.30 4.43
CA LEU A 9 6.39 11.87 4.70
C LEU A 9 6.08 11.18 3.38
N SER A 10 7.12 10.70 2.68
CA SER A 10 6.97 9.83 1.53
C SER A 10 6.88 8.40 2.07
N PHE A 11 5.73 7.76 1.90
CA PHE A 11 5.44 6.46 2.48
C PHE A 11 5.94 5.37 1.56
N ILE A 12 7.04 4.73 1.93
CA ILE A 12 7.56 3.53 1.27
C ILE A 12 7.08 2.34 2.10
N TRP A 13 6.11 1.59 1.60
CA TRP A 13 5.85 0.24 2.08
C TRP A 13 6.73 -0.68 1.24
N ILE A 14 7.96 -0.92 1.71
CA ILE A 14 8.74 -2.06 1.22
C ILE A 14 8.02 -3.29 1.74
N ASN A 15 7.62 -4.18 0.84
CA ASN A 15 7.20 -5.54 1.18
C ASN A 15 8.23 -6.12 2.15
N CYS A 16 7.89 -6.17 3.43
CA CYS A 16 8.75 -6.76 4.44
C CYS A 16 8.64 -8.27 4.24
N THR A 17 9.44 -8.82 3.33
CA THR A 17 9.60 -10.27 3.20
C THR A 17 10.15 -10.75 4.54
N ALA A 18 9.38 -11.55 5.27
CA ALA A 18 9.86 -12.25 6.45
C ALA A 18 10.98 -13.20 6.00
N LEU A 19 12.23 -12.73 6.06
CA LEU A 19 13.38 -13.61 5.87
C LEU A 19 13.33 -14.62 7.03
N HIS A 20 13.37 -15.91 6.68
CA HIS A 20 13.29 -17.03 7.61
C HIS A 20 14.51 -17.03 8.56
N LEU A 21 14.47 -16.18 9.58
CA LEU A 21 15.42 -16.14 10.68
C LEU A 21 14.60 -16.37 11.95
N THR A 22 14.58 -17.63 12.37
CA THR A 22 14.38 -18.11 13.74
C THR A 22 13.47 -17.25 14.63
N LEU A 23 12.24 -17.72 14.82
CA LEU A 23 11.34 -17.46 15.95
C LEU A 23 12.01 -16.69 17.12
N THR A 24 11.74 -15.39 17.22
CA THR A 24 11.33 -14.65 18.43
C THR A 24 11.50 -13.14 18.19
N GLU A 25 10.41 -12.41 18.35
CA GLU A 25 10.39 -10.99 18.73
C GLU A 25 11.23 -9.99 17.90
N ARG A 26 10.63 -9.50 16.81
CA ARG A 26 10.49 -8.06 16.49
C ARG A 26 9.91 -7.91 15.10
N PHE A 27 8.58 -7.89 15.04
CA PHE A 27 7.90 -7.24 13.92
C PHE A 27 8.43 -5.80 13.89
N CYS A 28 9.24 -5.43 12.89
CA CYS A 28 9.69 -4.05 12.78
C CYS A 28 8.44 -3.19 12.49
N PRO A 29 8.01 -2.32 13.42
CA PRO A 29 6.93 -1.38 13.12
C PRO A 29 7.34 -0.54 11.91
N SER A 30 6.35 -0.08 11.14
CA SER A 30 6.60 0.83 10.02
C SER A 30 7.53 1.96 10.45
N SER A 31 8.44 2.36 9.58
CA SER A 31 9.40 3.43 9.87
C SER A 31 9.01 4.69 9.11
N GLY A 32 9.10 5.84 9.76
CA GLY A 32 9.00 7.16 9.16
C GLY A 32 10.39 7.78 9.00
N VAL A 33 10.58 8.57 7.95
CA VAL A 33 11.81 9.34 7.73
C VAL A 33 11.43 10.81 7.54
N ASN A 34 12.04 11.69 8.33
CA ASN A 34 11.92 13.13 8.11
C ASN A 34 12.87 13.54 6.97
N VAL A 35 12.30 13.89 5.82
CA VAL A 35 13.08 14.20 4.61
C VAL A 35 14.01 15.41 4.79
N LYS A 36 13.70 16.35 5.70
CA LYS A 36 14.53 17.54 5.95
C LYS A 36 15.73 17.26 6.86
N THR A 37 15.54 16.40 7.86
CA THR A 37 16.55 16.15 8.89
C THR A 37 17.26 14.80 8.71
N GLY A 38 16.73 13.92 7.87
CA GLY A 38 17.19 12.53 7.72
C GLY A 38 16.85 11.63 8.92
N HIS A 39 16.16 12.14 9.94
CA HIS A 39 15.87 11.38 11.16
C HIS A 39 14.84 10.28 10.90
N VAL A 40 15.21 9.04 11.25
CA VAL A 40 14.36 7.84 11.14
C VAL A 40 13.73 7.56 12.49
N PHE A 41 12.43 7.26 12.51
CA PHE A 41 11.69 6.98 13.74
C PHE A 41 10.61 5.91 13.52
N PRO A 42 10.27 5.11 14.54
CA PRO A 42 9.11 4.22 14.48
C PRO A 42 7.83 5.02 14.25
N ALA A 43 6.98 4.55 13.35
CA ALA A 43 5.73 5.21 12.98
C ALA A 43 4.61 4.21 12.77
N SER A 44 3.37 4.66 12.93
CA SER A 44 2.18 3.93 12.50
C SER A 44 1.31 4.89 11.68
N PHE A 45 0.69 4.36 10.63
CA PHE A 45 0.01 5.17 9.64
C PHE A 45 -1.42 4.70 9.47
N THR A 46 -2.37 5.54 9.90
CA THR A 46 -3.81 5.29 9.74
C THR A 46 -4.28 5.61 8.33
N CYS A 47 -3.66 6.59 7.67
CA CYS A 47 -3.96 6.94 6.27
C CYS A 47 -2.76 6.57 5.39
N ARG A 48 -2.95 5.62 4.46
CA ARG A 48 -1.88 5.05 3.63
C ARG A 48 -1.72 5.75 2.27
N GLY A 49 -2.23 6.98 2.14
CA GLY A 49 -2.15 7.78 0.92
C GLY A 49 -3.30 7.55 -0.06
N PRO A 50 -3.26 8.18 -1.25
CA PRO A 50 -4.35 8.12 -2.21
C PRO A 50 -4.43 6.78 -2.92
N ALA A 51 -5.62 6.42 -3.40
CA ALA A 51 -5.89 5.23 -4.21
C ALA A 51 -5.22 3.96 -3.66
N GLU A 52 -5.42 3.69 -2.37
CA GLU A 52 -4.84 2.53 -1.68
C GLU A 52 -5.23 1.23 -2.38
N GLU A 53 -6.51 0.97 -2.59
CA GLU A 53 -7.01 -0.25 -3.25
C GLU A 53 -6.39 -0.46 -4.64
N LEU A 54 -6.24 0.61 -5.44
CA LEU A 54 -5.61 0.53 -6.76
C LEU A 54 -4.13 0.11 -6.67
N ARG A 55 -3.40 0.65 -5.69
CA ARG A 55 -1.98 0.31 -5.48
C ARG A 55 -1.83 -1.10 -4.90
N SER A 56 -2.73 -1.51 -4.01
CA SER A 56 -2.80 -2.88 -3.50
C SER A 56 -3.10 -3.87 -4.62
N ALA A 57 -4.11 -3.59 -5.45
CA ALA A 57 -4.49 -4.38 -6.62
C ALA A 57 -3.33 -4.56 -7.61
N ARG A 58 -2.61 -3.48 -7.90
CA ARG A 58 -1.40 -3.49 -8.74
C ARG A 58 -0.33 -4.42 -8.17
N THR A 59 -0.03 -4.29 -6.88
CA THR A 59 1.00 -5.10 -6.20
C THR A 59 0.60 -6.56 -6.12
N PHE A 60 -0.66 -6.83 -5.75
CA PHE A 60 -1.23 -8.16 -5.62
C PHE A 60 -1.27 -8.90 -6.96
N SER A 61 -1.45 -8.16 -8.06
CA SER A 61 -1.40 -8.70 -9.42
C SER A 61 0.02 -8.97 -9.95
N GLY A 62 1.05 -8.82 -9.10
CA GLY A 62 2.45 -9.10 -9.45
C GLY A 62 3.13 -8.03 -10.31
N ALA A 63 2.62 -6.79 -10.32
CA ALA A 63 3.27 -5.71 -11.05
C ALA A 63 4.65 -5.36 -10.45
N GLN A 64 5.58 -4.97 -11.33
CA GLN A 64 6.95 -4.60 -10.94
C GLN A 64 6.99 -3.35 -10.05
N MET A 65 8.08 -3.20 -9.30
CA MET A 65 8.38 -1.98 -8.54
C MET A 65 8.50 -0.78 -9.49
N VAL A 66 7.91 0.35 -9.12
CA VAL A 66 7.93 1.59 -9.91
C VAL A 66 8.12 2.79 -8.99
N ASP A 67 8.65 3.87 -9.56
CA ASP A 67 8.60 5.18 -8.92
C ASP A 67 7.18 5.73 -8.98
N VAL A 68 6.68 6.21 -7.83
CA VAL A 68 5.31 6.69 -7.64
C VAL A 68 5.26 8.19 -7.34
N TYR A 69 6.39 8.86 -7.12
CA TYR A 69 6.42 10.27 -6.73
C TYR A 69 7.36 11.09 -7.61
N ASP A 70 6.77 11.95 -8.43
CA ASP A 70 7.51 12.96 -9.20
C ASP A 70 7.80 14.15 -8.28
N SER A 71 9.03 14.22 -7.78
CA SER A 71 9.48 15.29 -6.90
C SER A 71 9.58 16.65 -7.60
N SER A 72 9.79 16.68 -8.92
CA SER A 72 9.89 17.93 -9.69
C SER A 72 8.53 18.61 -9.85
N ARG A 73 7.47 17.81 -9.93
CA ARG A 73 6.08 18.26 -10.07
C ARG A 73 5.28 18.20 -8.77
N GLU A 74 5.87 17.62 -7.72
CA GLU A 74 5.23 17.32 -6.44
C GLU A 74 3.95 16.46 -6.58
N LEU A 75 3.98 15.49 -7.50
CA LEU A 75 2.82 14.65 -7.83
C LEU A 75 3.06 13.19 -7.46
N VAL A 76 2.03 12.57 -6.88
CA VAL A 76 1.93 11.11 -6.87
C VAL A 76 1.31 10.66 -8.19
N LYS A 77 2.01 9.79 -8.90
CA LYS A 77 1.59 9.22 -10.17
C LYS A 77 1.38 7.73 -10.01
N ILE A 78 0.21 7.24 -10.38
CA ILE A 78 -0.05 5.81 -10.50
C ILE A 78 -0.24 5.53 -11.98
N ASP A 79 0.75 4.85 -12.55
CA ASP A 79 0.79 4.51 -13.96
C ASP A 79 -0.17 3.35 -14.30
N PRO A 80 -0.66 3.31 -15.55
CA PRO A 80 -1.45 2.19 -16.04
C PRO A 80 -0.79 0.85 -15.74
N CYS A 81 -1.56 -0.06 -15.18
CA CYS A 81 -1.16 -1.45 -15.03
C CYS A 81 -2.20 -2.37 -15.68
N ARG A 82 -1.86 -3.64 -15.84
CA ARG A 82 -2.78 -4.66 -16.31
C ARG A 82 -2.84 -5.77 -15.27
N TRP A 83 -4.00 -6.36 -15.11
CA TRP A 83 -4.21 -7.52 -14.27
C TRP A 83 -5.23 -8.45 -14.92
N THR A 84 -5.18 -9.73 -14.57
CA THR A 84 -6.15 -10.73 -15.02
C THR A 84 -7.08 -11.10 -13.87
N PRO A 85 -8.39 -10.81 -13.98
CA PRO A 85 -9.34 -11.06 -12.90
C PRO A 85 -9.76 -12.53 -12.90
N ASN A 86 -9.00 -13.39 -12.22
CA ASN A 86 -9.44 -14.76 -11.93
C ASN A 86 -9.13 -15.13 -10.49
N MET A 87 -9.75 -14.40 -9.56
CA MET A 87 -9.49 -14.55 -8.12
C MET A 87 -10.76 -14.63 -7.28
N ALA A 88 -11.93 -14.78 -7.91
CA ALA A 88 -13.22 -14.89 -7.22
C ALA A 88 -13.29 -16.07 -6.26
N PHE A 89 -12.56 -17.16 -6.55
CA PHE A 89 -12.46 -18.32 -5.68
C PHE A 89 -11.99 -17.96 -4.26
N TRP A 90 -11.07 -17.00 -4.12
CA TRP A 90 -10.50 -16.61 -2.83
C TRP A 90 -11.49 -15.88 -1.93
N LEU A 91 -12.54 -15.26 -2.49
CA LEU A 91 -13.56 -14.56 -1.69
C LEU A 91 -14.44 -15.53 -0.88
N SER A 92 -14.57 -16.79 -1.31
CA SER A 92 -15.34 -17.80 -0.58
C SER A 92 -14.53 -18.59 0.44
N GLN A 93 -13.21 -18.38 0.50
CA GLN A 93 -12.35 -19.08 1.45
C GLN A 93 -12.44 -18.47 2.86
N ASP A 94 -12.23 -19.32 3.86
CA ASP A 94 -12.09 -18.88 5.25
C ASP A 94 -10.78 -18.12 5.47
N ASP A 95 -10.71 -17.43 6.61
CA ASP A 95 -9.62 -16.52 6.93
C ASP A 95 -8.30 -17.28 7.17
N GLU A 96 -8.35 -18.50 7.69
CA GLU A 96 -7.16 -19.35 7.93
C GLU A 96 -6.54 -19.78 6.60
N THR A 97 -7.36 -20.22 5.65
CA THR A 97 -6.95 -20.60 4.30
C THR A 97 -6.34 -19.41 3.56
N ILE A 98 -6.95 -18.23 3.65
CA ILE A 98 -6.40 -17.02 3.02
C ILE A 98 -5.06 -16.64 3.63
N LEU A 99 -4.93 -16.66 4.96
CA LEU A 99 -3.65 -16.43 5.62
C LEU A 99 -2.61 -17.43 5.15
N GLN A 100 -2.94 -18.73 5.16
CA GLN A 100 -1.99 -19.78 4.85
C GLN A 100 -1.46 -19.72 3.40
N TYR A 101 -2.30 -19.34 2.43
CA TYR A 101 -1.94 -19.38 1.01
C TYR A 101 -1.58 -18.03 0.39
N LEU A 102 -2.08 -16.91 0.94
CA LEU A 102 -1.85 -15.57 0.38
C LEU A 102 -0.90 -14.71 1.23
N SER A 103 -0.52 -15.14 2.44
CA SER A 103 0.55 -14.51 3.22
C SER A 103 1.89 -15.24 3.03
N THR A 104 2.98 -14.48 3.05
CA THR A 104 4.34 -15.02 3.17
C THR A 104 4.72 -15.41 4.60
N SER A 105 3.95 -14.97 5.60
CA SER A 105 4.20 -15.17 7.03
C SER A 105 2.90 -15.21 7.85
N PRO A 106 2.09 -16.29 7.75
CA PRO A 106 0.73 -16.34 8.31
C PRO A 106 0.61 -15.98 9.80
N HIS A 107 1.63 -16.30 10.60
CA HIS A 107 1.65 -16.07 12.06
C HIS A 107 2.13 -14.67 12.46
N ALA A 108 2.60 -13.85 11.50
CA ALA A 108 3.13 -12.51 11.75
C ALA A 108 2.29 -11.42 11.08
N GLU A 109 1.24 -11.79 10.35
CA GLU A 109 0.36 -10.81 9.71
C GLU A 109 -0.47 -10.03 10.73
N PRO A 110 -0.81 -8.77 10.43
CA PRO A 110 -1.70 -7.99 11.28
C PRO A 110 -3.13 -8.54 11.23
N PRO A 111 -3.96 -8.26 12.25
CA PRO A 111 -5.33 -8.80 12.36
C PRO A 111 -6.25 -8.39 11.20
N HIS A 112 -5.97 -7.29 10.49
CA HIS A 112 -6.74 -6.81 9.34
C HIS A 112 -6.24 -7.31 7.98
N PHE A 113 -5.26 -8.23 7.94
CA PHE A 113 -4.67 -8.73 6.70
C PHE A 113 -5.70 -9.36 5.77
N VAL A 114 -6.48 -10.33 6.26
CA VAL A 114 -7.46 -11.06 5.43
C VAL A 114 -8.51 -10.12 4.86
N HIS A 115 -9.00 -9.19 5.68
CA HIS A 115 -9.94 -8.17 5.23
C HIS A 115 -9.36 -7.32 4.09
N HIS A 116 -8.09 -6.91 4.20
CA HIS A 116 -7.42 -6.14 3.15
C HIS A 116 -7.27 -6.95 1.85
N ILE A 117 -6.91 -8.24 1.94
CA ILE A 117 -6.81 -9.13 0.78
C ILE A 117 -8.18 -9.31 0.11
N LYS A 118 -9.24 -9.60 0.88
CA LYS A 118 -10.60 -9.73 0.34
C LYS A 118 -11.07 -8.44 -0.35
N SER A 119 -10.80 -7.29 0.26
CA SER A 119 -11.14 -5.98 -0.32
C SER A 119 -10.39 -5.73 -1.65
N THR A 120 -9.10 -6.07 -1.69
CA THR A 120 -8.27 -5.96 -2.90
C THR A 120 -8.77 -6.88 -4.02
N ILE A 121 -9.13 -8.12 -3.69
CA ILE A 121 -9.68 -9.08 -4.65
C ILE A 121 -11.04 -8.59 -5.17
N GLN A 122 -11.91 -8.10 -4.29
CA GLN A 122 -13.20 -7.52 -4.70
C GLN A 122 -12.97 -6.35 -5.67
N PHE A 123 -12.05 -5.44 -5.36
CA PHE A 123 -11.70 -4.32 -6.23
C PHE A 123 -11.25 -4.78 -7.63
N LEU A 124 -10.46 -5.85 -7.70
CA LEU A 124 -9.99 -6.44 -8.96
C LEU A 124 -11.11 -7.09 -9.78
N LEU A 125 -12.12 -7.67 -9.12
CA LEU A 125 -13.29 -8.24 -9.80
C LEU A 125 -14.24 -7.16 -10.30
N ASP A 126 -14.41 -6.08 -9.53
CA ASP A 126 -15.23 -4.92 -9.91
C ASP A 126 -14.61 -4.15 -11.10
N HIS A 127 -13.28 -4.25 -11.25
CA HIS A 127 -12.53 -3.60 -12.31
C HIS A 127 -11.73 -4.64 -13.11
N PRO A 128 -12.38 -5.47 -13.94
CA PRO A 128 -11.71 -6.57 -14.64
C PRO A 128 -10.64 -6.10 -15.64
N THR A 129 -10.74 -4.85 -16.09
CA THR A 129 -9.71 -4.16 -16.86
C THR A 129 -9.36 -2.84 -16.19
N ALA A 130 -8.11 -2.44 -16.33
CA ALA A 130 -7.56 -1.21 -15.80
C ALA A 130 -7.77 0.01 -16.73
N ASP A 131 -8.21 -0.21 -17.97
CA ASP A 131 -8.20 0.81 -19.03
C ASP A 131 -9.05 2.05 -18.70
N GLY A 132 -10.11 1.90 -17.89
CA GLY A 132 -10.95 3.00 -17.43
C GLY A 132 -10.49 3.71 -16.15
N LEU A 133 -9.47 3.19 -15.47
CA LEU A 133 -9.01 3.73 -14.19
C LEU A 133 -7.91 4.78 -14.37
N PHE A 134 -7.07 4.65 -15.38
CA PHE A 134 -5.86 5.47 -15.50
C PHE A 134 -6.01 6.68 -16.44
N PRO A 135 -5.19 7.74 -16.25
CA PRO A 135 -4.18 7.91 -15.20
C PRO A 135 -4.75 8.45 -13.88
N HIS A 136 -4.05 8.14 -12.79
CA HIS A 136 -4.32 8.70 -11.46
C HIS A 136 -3.17 9.60 -11.03
N LEU A 137 -3.45 10.91 -10.96
CA LEU A 137 -2.52 11.93 -10.49
C LEU A 137 -3.06 12.57 -9.21
N TYR A 138 -2.21 12.70 -8.20
CA TYR A 138 -2.57 13.34 -6.94
C TYR A 138 -1.54 14.39 -6.54
N ARG A 139 -2.04 15.53 -6.05
CA ARG A 139 -1.25 16.60 -5.44
C ARG A 139 -1.61 16.76 -3.97
N ARG A 140 -0.65 17.24 -3.18
CA ARG A 140 -0.92 17.62 -1.79
C ARG A 140 -1.60 18.98 -1.77
N ALA A 141 -2.71 19.09 -1.05
CA ALA A 141 -3.40 20.34 -0.80
C ALA A 141 -2.79 21.08 0.41
N GLU A 142 -3.14 22.35 0.57
CA GLU A 142 -2.64 23.18 1.69
C GLU A 142 -3.04 22.63 3.06
N ASP A 143 -4.19 21.96 3.15
CA ASP A 143 -4.65 21.27 4.35
C ASP A 143 -3.91 19.93 4.63
N GLY A 144 -2.94 19.60 3.79
CA GLY A 144 -2.10 18.41 3.91
C GLY A 144 -2.72 17.14 3.32
N ARG A 145 -3.96 17.16 2.84
CA ARG A 145 -4.64 16.00 2.24
C ARG A 145 -4.25 15.81 0.76
N TRP A 146 -4.43 14.60 0.26
CA TRP A 146 -4.26 14.31 -1.17
C TRP A 146 -5.53 14.68 -1.94
N LYS A 147 -5.37 15.40 -3.05
CA LYS A 147 -6.45 15.72 -4.01
C LYS A 147 -6.08 15.22 -5.40
N ARG A 148 -7.06 14.73 -6.16
CA ARG A 148 -6.86 14.40 -7.57
C ARG A 148 -6.46 15.68 -8.31
N ALA A 149 -5.37 15.62 -9.07
CA ALA A 149 -4.83 16.73 -9.83
C ALA A 149 -5.56 16.90 -11.17
#